data_AF-A0A850CBU7-F1
#
_entry.id   AF-A0A850CBU7-F1
#
_cell.length_a   1.000
_cell.length_b   1.000
_cell.length_c   1.000
_cell.angle_alpha   90.00
_cell.angle_beta   90.00
_cell.angle_gamma   90.00
#
_symmetry.space_group_name_H-M   'P 1'
#
loop_
_entity.id
_entity.type
_entity.pdbx_description
1 polymer ?
#
loop_
_entity_poly.entity_id
_entity_poly.type
_entity_poly.pdbx_seq_one_letter_code
_entity_poly.pdbx_strand_id
1 'polypeptide(L)'
;EVQPSGPPNGPNGIDWFDAGLRTMRPTRLDWGAKVGAIMIVSGYVLSAAQLAQSLARGREGTGMDQAAAEREYGRAMARLVDPERFPDAAALFSGGLLEDTGEDTGEQDFAFGLDLLLDGVAVAVAAAEAP
;
A
#
# COMPACT_ATOMS: atom_id res chain seq x y z
N GLU A 1 15.18 -2.40 -11.60
CA GLU A 1 13.87 -1.77 -11.32
C GLU A 1 13.03 -1.82 -12.57
N VAL A 2 11.82 -2.38 -12.51
CA VAL A 2 10.84 -2.20 -13.58
C VAL A 2 9.80 -1.24 -13.02
N GLN A 3 9.94 0.04 -13.36
CA GLN A 3 8.83 0.98 -13.24
C GLN A 3 7.90 0.70 -14.43
N PRO A 4 6.64 0.31 -14.23
CA PRO A 4 5.66 0.38 -15.30
C PRO A 4 5.17 1.84 -15.36
N SER A 5 5.97 2.74 -15.94
CA SER A 5 5.55 4.13 -16.21
C SER A 5 5.02 4.32 -17.64
N GLY A 6 4.73 3.23 -18.35
CA GLY A 6 4.14 3.25 -19.69
C GLY A 6 3.17 2.07 -19.90
N PRO A 7 2.34 2.13 -20.96
CA PRO A 7 1.46 1.01 -21.33
C PRO A 7 2.28 -0.29 -21.42
N PRO A 8 1.67 -1.46 -21.17
CA PRO A 8 2.42 -2.71 -21.10
C PRO A 8 3.25 -2.93 -22.35
N ASN A 9 4.58 -2.83 -22.20
CA ASN A 9 5.51 -2.89 -23.31
C ASN A 9 6.09 -4.31 -23.39
N GLY A 10 5.65 -5.06 -24.40
CA GLY A 10 6.09 -6.43 -24.67
C GLY A 10 5.08 -7.51 -24.29
N PRO A 11 5.27 -8.76 -24.75
CA PRO A 11 4.28 -9.85 -24.65
C PRO A 11 3.80 -10.10 -23.21
N ASN A 12 4.73 -10.18 -22.25
CA ASN A 12 4.41 -10.43 -20.85
C ASN A 12 3.55 -9.33 -20.23
N GLY A 13 3.76 -8.08 -20.63
CA GLY A 13 2.96 -6.95 -20.15
C GLY A 13 1.52 -7.03 -20.67
N ILE A 14 1.35 -7.39 -21.94
CA ILE A 14 0.04 -7.58 -22.55
C ILE A 14 -0.69 -8.77 -21.93
N ASP A 15 0.01 -9.89 -21.69
CA ASP A 15 -0.56 -11.07 -21.05
C ASP A 15 -1.06 -10.77 -19.63
N TRP A 16 -0.28 -10.02 -18.86
CA TRP A 16 -0.66 -9.55 -17.53
C TRP A 16 -1.88 -8.62 -17.59
N PHE A 17 -1.90 -7.68 -18.53
CA PHE A 17 -3.01 -6.74 -18.67
C PHE A 17 -4.30 -7.43 -19.11
N ASP A 18 -4.23 -8.37 -20.07
CA ASP A 18 -5.36 -9.21 -20.46
C ASP A 18 -5.86 -10.05 -19.28
N ALA A 19 -4.97 -10.61 -18.47
CA ALA A 19 -5.35 -11.32 -17.26
C ALA A 19 -6.15 -10.43 -16.29
N GLY A 20 -5.72 -9.17 -16.07
CA GLY A 20 -6.47 -8.20 -15.29
C GLY A 20 -7.83 -7.86 -15.90
N LEU A 21 -7.91 -7.65 -17.23
CA LEU A 21 -9.18 -7.40 -17.90
C LEU A 21 -10.13 -8.61 -17.83
N ARG A 22 -9.60 -9.84 -17.81
CA ARG A 22 -10.40 -11.05 -17.63
C ARG A 22 -11.08 -11.10 -16.27
N THR A 23 -10.44 -10.65 -15.19
CA THR A 23 -11.08 -10.60 -13.86
C THR A 23 -12.19 -9.56 -13.79
N MET A 24 -12.06 -8.47 -14.56
CA MET A 24 -13.05 -7.40 -14.64
C MET A 24 -14.15 -7.66 -15.67
N ARG A 25 -14.03 -8.70 -16.50
CA ARG A 25 -15.02 -9.06 -17.54
C ARG A 25 -16.47 -9.15 -17.03
N PRO A 26 -16.79 -9.78 -15.88
CA PRO A 26 -18.17 -9.91 -15.45
C PRO A 26 -18.80 -8.61 -14.95
N THR A 27 -18.02 -7.56 -14.67
CA THR A 27 -18.54 -6.31 -14.11
C THR A 27 -19.12 -5.40 -15.19
N ARG A 28 -20.08 -4.55 -14.78
CA ARG A 28 -20.69 -3.50 -15.62
C ARG A 28 -19.87 -2.22 -15.78
N LEU A 29 -18.68 -2.17 -15.19
CA LEU A 29 -17.77 -1.04 -15.36
C LEU A 29 -17.46 -0.78 -16.83
N ASP A 30 -17.34 0.50 -17.19
CA ASP A 30 -16.81 0.87 -18.51
C ASP A 30 -15.31 0.53 -18.63
N TRP A 31 -14.78 0.59 -19.84
CA TRP A 31 -13.38 0.24 -20.09
C TRP A 31 -12.39 1.12 -19.32
N GLY A 32 -12.69 2.42 -19.14
CA GLY A 32 -11.83 3.33 -18.39
C GLY A 32 -11.75 2.94 -16.92
N ALA A 33 -12.90 2.66 -16.30
CA ALA A 33 -13.00 2.23 -14.92
C ALA A 33 -12.32 0.86 -14.67
N LYS A 34 -12.48 -0.09 -15.61
CA LYS A 34 -11.78 -1.40 -15.53
C LYS A 34 -10.27 -1.23 -15.53
N VAL A 35 -9.74 -0.41 -16.43
CA VAL A 35 -8.30 -0.13 -16.49
C VAL A 35 -7.83 0.62 -15.25
N GLY A 36 -8.58 1.62 -14.79
CA GLY A 36 -8.28 2.37 -13.57
C GLY A 36 -8.16 1.46 -12.34
N ALA A 37 -9.11 0.53 -12.16
CA ALA A 37 -9.09 -0.44 -11.07
C ALA A 37 -7.86 -1.36 -11.11
N ILE A 38 -7.49 -1.86 -12.30
CA ILE A 38 -6.29 -2.69 -12.45
C ILE A 38 -5.04 -1.88 -12.11
N MET A 39 -4.92 -0.66 -12.64
CA MET A 39 -3.73 0.18 -12.43
C MET A 39 -3.56 0.59 -10.97
N ILE A 40 -4.62 1.00 -10.27
CA ILE A 40 -4.52 1.48 -8.89
C ILE A 40 -4.10 0.37 -7.92
N VAL A 41 -4.69 -0.82 -8.04
CA VAL A 41 -4.33 -1.98 -7.22
C VAL A 41 -2.88 -2.39 -7.49
N SER A 42 -2.48 -2.41 -8.76
CA SER A 42 -1.11 -2.77 -9.16
C SER A 42 -0.08 -1.76 -8.67
N GLY A 43 -0.42 -0.46 -8.71
CA GLY A 43 0.41 0.62 -8.19
C GLY A 43 0.62 0.49 -6.68
N TYR A 44 -0.44 0.17 -5.94
CA TYR A 44 -0.35 -0.07 -4.49
C TYR A 44 0.55 -1.26 -4.16
N VAL A 45 0.32 -2.42 -4.79
CA VAL A 45 1.14 -3.63 -4.56
C VAL A 45 2.61 -3.37 -4.89
N LEU A 46 2.89 -2.71 -6.01
CA LEU A 46 4.26 -2.36 -6.39
C LEU A 46 4.91 -1.40 -5.38
N SER A 47 4.18 -0.36 -4.96
CA SER A 47 4.68 0.62 -3.98
C SER A 47 4.95 -0.03 -2.63
N ALA A 48 4.04 -0.87 -2.13
CA ALA A 48 4.21 -1.62 -0.89
C ALA A 48 5.43 -2.55 -0.97
N ALA A 49 5.60 -3.29 -2.07
CA ALA A 49 6.75 -4.15 -2.29
C ALA A 49 8.07 -3.38 -2.37
N GLN A 50 8.08 -2.18 -2.96
CA GLN A 50 9.24 -1.29 -2.99
C GLN A 50 9.58 -0.76 -1.60
N LEU A 51 8.57 -0.35 -0.82
CA LEU A 51 8.75 0.10 0.56
C LEU A 51 9.33 -1.02 1.43
N ALA A 52 8.73 -2.21 1.38
CA ALA A 52 9.21 -3.38 2.12
C ALA A 52 10.69 -3.71 1.79
N GLN A 53 11.06 -3.69 0.51
CA GLN A 53 12.46 -3.89 0.10
C GLN A 53 13.38 -2.78 0.59
N SER A 54 12.93 -1.52 0.57
CA SER A 54 13.72 -0.38 1.03
C SER A 54 13.97 -0.45 2.53
N LEU A 55 12.94 -0.81 3.31
CA LEU A 55 13.06 -1.03 4.76
C LEU A 55 13.92 -2.25 5.09
N ALA A 56 13.85 -3.33 4.32
CA ALA A 56 14.74 -4.47 4.47
C ALA A 56 16.21 -4.08 4.25
N ARG A 57 16.51 -3.37 3.14
CA ARG A 57 17.87 -2.88 2.85
C ARG A 57 18.38 -1.90 3.91
N GLY A 58 17.52 -1.00 4.40
CA GLY A 58 17.89 -0.04 5.45
C GLY A 58 18.27 -0.68 6.78
N ARG A 59 17.83 -1.92 7.04
CA ARG A 59 18.20 -2.69 8.23
C ARG A 59 19.50 -3.47 8.06
N GLU A 60 19.96 -3.72 6.83
CA GLU A 60 21.21 -4.44 6.59
C GLU A 60 22.39 -3.78 7.31
N GLY A 61 23.15 -4.56 8.07
CA GLY A 61 24.30 -4.05 8.84
C GLY A 61 23.98 -3.33 10.15
N THR A 62 22.70 -3.11 10.49
CA THR A 62 22.29 -2.48 11.77
C THR A 62 22.22 -3.47 12.93
N GLY A 63 22.07 -4.77 12.63
CA GLY A 63 21.83 -5.81 13.63
C GLY A 63 20.43 -5.80 14.25
N MET A 64 19.54 -4.92 13.79
CA MET A 64 18.15 -4.82 14.25
C MET A 64 17.23 -5.72 13.43
N ASP A 65 16.27 -6.35 14.09
CA ASP A 65 15.11 -6.96 13.42
C ASP A 65 14.10 -5.87 12.97
N GLN A 66 13.01 -6.29 12.31
CA GLN A 66 11.96 -5.38 11.84
C GLN A 66 11.38 -4.52 12.97
N ALA A 67 10.89 -5.19 14.01
CA ALA A 67 10.17 -4.55 15.09
C ALA A 67 11.08 -3.58 15.87
N ALA A 68 12.36 -3.93 16.06
CA ALA A 68 13.33 -3.04 16.70
C ALA A 68 13.60 -1.78 15.87
N ALA A 69 13.72 -1.91 14.55
CA ALA A 69 13.90 -0.77 13.66
C ALA A 69 12.68 0.16 13.63
N GLU A 70 11.47 -0.41 13.59
CA GLU A 70 10.20 0.32 13.62
C GLU A 70 10.01 1.07 14.95
N ARG A 71 10.29 0.42 16.09
CA ARG A 71 10.28 1.09 17.40
C ARG A 71 11.29 2.24 17.49
N GLU A 72 12.51 2.04 17.00
CA GLU A 72 13.53 3.10 17.02
C GLU A 72 13.11 4.28 16.14
N TYR A 73 12.59 4.00 14.95
CA TYR A 73 12.04 5.02 14.06
C TYR A 73 10.91 5.81 14.73
N GLY A 74 9.98 5.11 15.38
CA GLY A 74 8.89 5.76 16.10
C GLY A 74 9.34 6.64 17.26
N ARG A 75 10.31 6.16 18.06
CA ARG A 75 10.92 6.97 19.13
C ARG A 75 11.67 8.18 18.58
N ALA A 76 12.34 8.04 17.44
CA ALA A 76 13.02 9.15 16.78
C ALA A 76 12.02 10.20 16.29
N MET A 77 10.92 9.79 15.67
CA MET A 77 9.85 10.71 15.24
C MET A 77 9.19 11.41 16.42
N ALA A 78 8.89 10.70 17.50
CA ALA A 78 8.28 11.30 18.70
C ALA A 78 9.12 12.45 19.27
N ARG A 79 10.46 12.36 19.21
CA ARG A 79 11.38 13.42 19.67
C ARG A 79 11.33 14.69 18.80
N LEU A 80 10.84 14.60 17.57
CA LEU A 80 10.75 15.73 16.63
C LEU A 80 9.40 16.47 16.73
N VAL A 81 8.45 15.93 17.47
CA VAL A 81 7.08 16.44 17.51
C VAL A 81 6.94 17.45 18.64
N ASP A 82 6.73 18.70 18.25
CA ASP A 82 6.31 19.79 19.13
C ASP A 82 4.76 19.78 19.25
N PRO A 83 4.20 19.51 20.45
CA PRO A 83 2.75 19.44 20.64
C PRO A 83 1.99 20.75 20.34
N GLU A 84 2.63 21.91 20.50
CA GLU A 84 1.97 23.19 20.20
C GLU A 84 1.86 23.42 18.69
N ARG A 85 2.77 22.82 17.91
CA ARG A 85 2.82 22.96 16.45
C ARG A 85 2.18 21.79 15.70
N PHE A 86 2.21 20.59 16.28
CA PHE A 86 1.76 19.34 15.66
C PHE A 86 0.86 18.53 16.62
N PRO A 87 -0.34 19.04 16.98
CA PRO A 87 -1.18 18.42 17.99
C PRO A 87 -1.64 17.00 17.63
N ASP A 88 -1.96 16.71 16.37
CA ASP A 88 -2.41 15.38 15.94
C ASP A 88 -1.29 14.35 15.97
N ALA A 89 -0.08 14.75 15.57
CA ALA A 89 1.11 13.90 15.68
C ALA A 89 1.43 13.64 17.16
N ALA A 90 1.36 14.67 18.01
CA ALA A 90 1.59 14.51 19.44
C ALA A 90 0.58 13.53 20.07
N ALA A 91 -0.70 13.61 19.67
CA ALA A 91 -1.71 12.64 20.09
C ALA A 91 -1.36 11.21 19.64
N LEU A 92 -0.95 11.02 18.39
CA LEU A 92 -0.52 9.73 17.85
C LEU A 92 0.65 9.13 18.66
N PHE A 93 1.71 9.90 18.92
CA PHE A 93 2.87 9.42 19.68
C PHE A 93 2.58 9.22 21.17
N SER A 94 1.59 9.92 21.74
CA SER A 94 1.16 9.72 23.13
C SER A 94 0.36 8.43 23.35
N GLY A 95 -0.21 7.86 22.27
CA GLY A 95 -1.11 6.71 22.32
C GLY A 95 -0.41 5.34 22.39
N GLY A 96 0.93 5.27 22.43
CA GLY A 96 1.67 4.00 22.49
C GLY A 96 1.65 3.16 21.21
N LEU A 97 1.06 3.66 20.11
CA LEU A 97 0.89 2.93 18.85
C LEU A 97 2.22 2.41 18.26
N LEU A 98 3.33 3.12 18.49
CA LEU A 98 4.66 2.73 18.00
C LEU A 98 5.41 1.79 18.95
N GLU A 99 4.85 1.49 20.12
CA GLU A 99 5.39 0.48 21.03
C GLU A 99 4.78 -0.91 20.74
N ASP A 100 3.59 -0.95 20.10
CA ASP A 100 2.86 -2.15 19.72
C ASP A 100 3.20 -2.63 18.29
N THR A 101 4.46 -2.49 17.88
CA THR A 101 4.94 -3.02 16.60
C THR A 101 5.31 -4.49 16.77
N GLY A 102 4.32 -5.37 16.64
CA GLY A 102 4.53 -6.82 16.55
C GLY A 102 5.28 -7.22 15.27
N GLU A 103 5.62 -8.51 15.13
CA GLU A 103 6.34 -9.02 13.94
C GLU A 103 5.51 -8.93 12.63
N ASP A 104 4.20 -8.69 12.73
CA ASP A 104 3.21 -8.79 11.65
C ASP A 104 2.68 -7.42 11.16
N THR A 105 3.17 -6.31 11.70
CA THR A 105 2.68 -4.95 11.37
C THR A 105 2.73 -4.63 9.88
N GLY A 106 3.83 -4.96 9.21
CA GLY A 106 3.98 -4.69 7.77
C GLY A 106 3.03 -5.48 6.88
N GLU A 107 2.68 -6.71 7.26
CA GLU A 107 1.70 -7.53 6.53
C GLU A 107 0.28 -7.03 6.78
N GLN A 108 -0.03 -6.63 8.01
CA GLN A 108 -1.31 -6.03 8.38
C GLN A 108 -1.55 -4.69 7.67
N ASP A 109 -0.54 -3.82 7.61
CA ASP A 109 -0.62 -2.53 6.89
C ASP A 109 -0.85 -2.75 5.38
N PHE A 110 -0.20 -3.77 4.81
CA PHE A 110 -0.40 -4.15 3.42
C PHE A 110 -1.82 -4.67 3.17
N ALA A 111 -2.30 -5.58 4.01
CA ALA A 111 -3.64 -6.14 3.90
C ALA A 111 -4.71 -5.05 4.03
N PHE A 112 -4.58 -4.17 5.02
CA PHE A 112 -5.51 -3.07 5.25
C PHE A 112 -5.62 -2.14 4.03
N GLY A 113 -4.49 -1.72 3.45
CA GLY A 113 -4.53 -0.82 2.30
C GLY A 113 -5.03 -1.52 1.02
N LEU A 114 -4.74 -2.81 0.85
CA LEU A 114 -5.29 -3.60 -0.25
C LEU A 114 -6.81 -3.73 -0.13
N ASP A 115 -7.31 -4.09 1.05
CA ASP A 115 -8.74 -4.22 1.33
C ASP A 115 -9.46 -2.88 1.10
N LEU A 116 -8.90 -1.77 1.57
CA LEU A 116 -9.46 -0.44 1.33
C LEU A 116 -9.61 -0.10 -0.16
N LEU A 117 -8.62 -0.48 -0.98
CA LEU A 117 -8.68 -0.27 -2.42
C LEU A 117 -9.72 -1.19 -3.08
N LEU A 118 -9.78 -2.46 -2.67
CA LEU A 118 -10.74 -3.43 -3.19
C LEU A 118 -12.18 -3.05 -2.81
N ASP A 119 -12.40 -2.53 -1.61
CA ASP A 119 -13.68 -1.99 -1.16
C ASP A 119 -14.11 -0.81 -2.03
N GLY A 120 -13.18 0.11 -2.35
CA GLY A 120 -13.44 1.21 -3.29
C GLY A 120 -13.83 0.70 -4.69
N VAL A 121 -13.17 -0.35 -5.18
CA VAL A 121 -13.51 -0.99 -6.46
C VAL A 121 -14.89 -1.66 -6.38
N ALA A 122 -15.19 -2.35 -5.27
CA ALA A 122 -16.48 -3.00 -5.05
C ALA A 122 -17.63 -1.97 -5.06
N VAL A 123 -17.44 -0.81 -4.43
CA VAL A 123 -18.40 0.31 -4.47
C VAL A 123 -18.63 0.79 -5.91
N ALA A 124 -17.56 0.95 -6.71
CA ALA A 124 -17.69 1.35 -8.10
C ALA A 124 -18.44 0.32 -8.96
N VAL A 125 -18.18 -0.97 -8.74
CA VAL A 125 -18.90 -2.07 -9.40
C VAL A 125 -20.38 -2.03 -9.03
N ALA A 126 -20.70 -1.93 -7.75
CA ALA A 126 -22.09 -1.88 -7.28
C ALA A 126 -22.85 -0.68 -7.87
N ALA A 127 -22.20 0.49 -7.95
CA ALA A 127 -22.78 1.68 -8.57
C ALA A 127 -23.06 1.50 -10.07
N ALA A 128 -22.22 0.77 -10.80
CA ALA A 128 -22.43 0.47 -12.23
C ALA A 128 -23.48 -0.63 -12.48
N GLU A 129 -23.79 -1.44 -11.46
CA GLU A 129 -24.82 -2.49 -11.51
C GLU A 129 -26.20 -2.00 -11.10
N ALA A 130 -26.28 -0.85 -10.42
CA ALA A 130 -27.53 -0.21 -10.06
C ALA A 130 -28.36 0.11 -11.33
N PRO A 131 -29.68 -0.17 -11.30
CA PRO A 131 -30.58 -0.02 -12.45
C PRO A 131 -30.82 1.42 -12.88
#